data_AF-A0A915AXP2-F1
#
_entry.id   AF-A0A915AXP2-F1
#
_cell.length_a   1.000
_cell.length_b   1.000
_cell.length_c   1.000
_cell.angle_alpha   90.00
_cell.angle_beta   90.00
_cell.angle_gamma   90.00
#
_symmetry.space_group_name_H-M   'P 1'
#
loop_
_entity.id
_entity.type
_entity.pdbx_description
1 polymer ?
#
loop_
_entity_poly.entity_id
_entity_poly.type
_entity_poly.pdbx_seq_one_letter_code
_entity_poly.pdbx_strand_id
1 'polypeptide(L)'
;DLYTIAAFEVLFDYMQNTAVAPLQKDFIQLANPFASSVCFSISEQSTSEIILSFSGVPIDKLFGIKERLFEKTIVEHSNPKKFDMERLGFVINQSILKAYAKMETAGHDKIFEMMIEHQIYGTDEGQLAERLHEINTLRKLQNEKASFWSNLISSYLNDRYVCVIGKPSREKVNEYARAEEKRLEKQREDLGESGLSECEERLQKAIERNTALKPPPEILADLIVNELEKFNTFEIATKCNMKRHLTSVPLIEKIPFTTFLHRAPTKFVELSIIWDTEKIPLSKRIWLMLWFELMFESPAKVGDEVLPYEEVAKLFTRDLISQSVEVGVSCYYSRYITLKMKVSSENYKMLQKWAAIFLDGVVFEGSRVAVSAKKLASQAAEAKREGSTVCATLLACTVYKPGEKESSVVTL
;
A
#
# COMPACT_ATOMS: atom_id res chain seq x y z
N ASP A 1 7.72 -24.05 5.81
CA ASP A 1 9.13 -23.61 5.98
C ASP A 1 9.27 -22.20 5.42
N LEU A 2 10.35 -21.49 5.75
CA LEU A 2 10.53 -20.07 5.40
C LEU A 2 10.71 -19.84 3.90
N TYR A 3 11.37 -20.78 3.21
CA TYR A 3 11.54 -20.71 1.77
C TYR A 3 10.18 -20.71 1.05
N THR A 4 9.27 -21.59 1.47
CA THR A 4 7.89 -21.64 0.96
C THR A 4 7.11 -20.36 1.27
N ILE A 5 7.27 -19.76 2.46
CA ILE A 5 6.61 -18.49 2.81
C ILE A 5 7.10 -17.36 1.90
N ALA A 6 8.41 -17.19 1.76
CA ALA A 6 8.99 -16.18 0.87
C ALA A 6 8.57 -16.38 -0.60
N ALA A 7 8.43 -17.65 -1.03
CA ALA A 7 7.88 -17.95 -2.34
C ALA A 7 6.42 -17.48 -2.45
N PHE A 8 5.58 -17.70 -1.44
CA PHE A 8 4.20 -17.20 -1.47
C PHE A 8 4.12 -15.68 -1.53
N GLU A 9 4.93 -14.95 -0.79
CA GLU A 9 4.97 -13.48 -0.84
C GLU A 9 5.28 -12.97 -2.26
N VAL A 10 6.31 -13.54 -2.90
CA VAL A 10 6.65 -13.23 -4.30
C VAL A 10 5.52 -13.61 -5.25
N LEU A 11 4.93 -14.80 -5.08
CA LEU A 11 3.85 -15.29 -5.93
C LEU A 11 2.62 -14.39 -5.83
N PHE A 12 2.26 -13.97 -4.62
CA PHE A 12 1.10 -13.11 -4.38
C PHE A 12 1.31 -11.72 -4.96
N ASP A 13 2.51 -11.15 -4.82
CA ASP A 13 2.89 -9.91 -5.51
C ASP A 13 2.75 -10.05 -7.04
N TYR A 14 3.21 -11.16 -7.63
CA TYR A 14 3.01 -11.45 -9.04
C TYR A 14 1.53 -11.61 -9.42
N MET A 15 0.70 -12.19 -8.55
CA MET A 15 -0.71 -12.46 -8.82
C MET A 15 -1.60 -11.22 -8.67
N GLN A 16 -1.25 -10.26 -7.81
CA GLN A 16 -2.15 -9.16 -7.44
C GLN A 16 -1.70 -7.73 -7.82
N ASN A 17 -0.38 -7.47 -7.95
CA ASN A 17 0.12 -6.11 -8.10
C ASN A 17 0.27 -5.69 -9.57
N THR A 18 -0.18 -4.47 -9.89
CA THR A 18 -0.32 -3.82 -11.22
C THR A 18 -1.52 -4.31 -12.04
N ALA A 19 -2.01 -3.47 -12.97
CA ALA A 19 -3.15 -3.80 -13.83
C ALA A 19 -2.96 -5.04 -14.72
N VAL A 20 -1.75 -5.59 -14.81
CA VAL A 20 -1.46 -6.81 -15.58
C VAL A 20 -1.49 -8.09 -14.76
N ALA A 21 -1.60 -7.99 -13.44
CA ALA A 21 -1.58 -9.16 -12.58
C ALA A 21 -2.79 -10.08 -12.87
N PRO A 22 -2.64 -11.41 -12.77
CA PRO A 22 -3.72 -12.37 -12.96
C PRO A 22 -5.03 -12.01 -12.25
N LEU A 23 -4.97 -11.73 -10.95
CA LEU A 23 -6.16 -11.38 -10.16
C LEU A 23 -6.76 -10.03 -10.58
N GLN A 24 -5.91 -9.09 -11.00
CA GLN A 24 -6.36 -7.79 -11.51
C GLN A 24 -7.10 -7.96 -12.84
N LYS A 25 -6.51 -8.68 -13.80
CA LYS A 25 -7.13 -8.96 -15.10
C LYS A 25 -8.44 -9.75 -14.97
N ASP A 26 -8.48 -10.72 -14.06
CA ASP A 26 -9.61 -11.63 -13.97
C ASP A 26 -10.79 -11.07 -13.19
N PHE A 27 -10.57 -10.13 -12.26
CA PHE A 27 -11.62 -9.64 -11.35
C PHE A 27 -11.86 -8.13 -11.39
N ILE A 28 -10.85 -7.31 -11.66
CA ILE A 28 -10.92 -5.84 -11.44
C ILE A 28 -10.86 -5.07 -12.76
N GLN A 29 -9.91 -5.39 -13.63
CA GLN A 29 -9.60 -4.69 -14.88
C GLN A 29 -10.55 -5.09 -16.03
N LEU A 30 -11.83 -5.22 -15.72
CA LEU A 30 -12.90 -5.63 -16.63
C LEU A 30 -13.92 -4.50 -16.79
N ALA A 31 -14.58 -4.44 -17.95
CA ALA A 31 -15.73 -3.54 -18.13
C ALA A 31 -16.86 -3.80 -17.10
N ASN A 32 -17.02 -5.08 -16.71
CA ASN A 32 -17.94 -5.50 -15.66
C ASN A 32 -17.20 -6.24 -14.54
N PRO A 33 -16.52 -5.52 -13.62
CA PRO A 33 -15.66 -6.10 -12.59
C PRO A 33 -16.45 -6.96 -11.59
N PHE A 34 -15.78 -7.98 -11.06
CA PHE A 34 -16.30 -8.86 -10.01
C PHE A 34 -16.03 -8.31 -8.61
N ALA A 35 -15.00 -7.48 -8.43
CA ALA A 35 -14.64 -6.86 -7.17
C ALA A 35 -14.01 -5.48 -7.42
N SER A 36 -13.96 -4.63 -6.39
CA SER A 36 -13.23 -3.36 -6.45
C SER A 36 -11.77 -3.49 -6.03
N SER A 37 -11.47 -4.49 -5.20
CA SER A 37 -10.11 -4.82 -4.77
C SER A 37 -9.98 -6.31 -4.48
N VAL A 38 -8.74 -6.78 -4.56
CA VAL A 38 -8.31 -8.13 -4.21
C VAL A 38 -7.03 -8.00 -3.40
N CYS A 39 -6.94 -8.74 -2.30
CA CYS A 39 -5.76 -8.79 -1.45
C CYS A 39 -5.42 -10.27 -1.19
N PHE A 40 -4.18 -10.63 -1.45
CA PHE A 40 -3.62 -11.95 -1.28
C PHE A 40 -2.38 -11.85 -0.40
N SER A 41 -2.41 -12.53 0.74
CA SER A 41 -1.34 -12.50 1.73
C SER A 41 -1.14 -13.86 2.39
N ILE A 42 0.02 -14.03 3.02
CA ILE A 42 0.31 -15.12 3.93
C ILE A 42 0.62 -14.52 5.30
N SER A 43 0.06 -15.11 6.36
CA SER A 43 0.38 -14.77 7.74
C SER A 43 1.23 -15.90 8.32
N GLU A 44 2.45 -15.57 8.73
CA GLU A 44 3.28 -16.52 9.46
C GLU A 44 2.71 -16.74 10.86
N GLN A 45 2.41 -18.00 11.19
CA GLN A 45 1.96 -18.45 12.50
C GLN A 45 2.52 -19.86 12.75
N SER A 46 2.21 -20.45 13.91
CA SER A 46 2.54 -21.86 14.19
C SER A 46 1.95 -22.83 13.15
N THR A 47 0.83 -22.45 12.53
CA THR A 47 0.36 -22.96 11.25
C THR A 47 0.03 -21.76 10.38
N SER A 48 0.87 -21.50 9.37
CA SER A 48 0.70 -20.32 8.51
C SER A 48 -0.65 -20.35 7.77
N GLU A 49 -1.25 -19.17 7.62
CA GLU A 49 -2.54 -18.99 6.97
C GLU A 49 -2.36 -18.23 5.65
N ILE A 50 -2.97 -18.73 4.57
CA ILE A 50 -3.06 -18.02 3.30
C ILE A 50 -4.43 -17.36 3.22
N ILE A 51 -4.46 -16.03 3.07
CA ILE A 51 -5.68 -15.23 3.07
C ILE A 51 -5.85 -14.56 1.71
N LEU A 52 -6.96 -14.87 1.04
CA LEU A 52 -7.39 -14.19 -0.19
C LEU A 52 -8.74 -13.53 0.03
N SER A 53 -8.76 -12.21 -0.05
CA SER A 53 -9.94 -11.38 0.21
C SER A 53 -10.34 -10.57 -1.02
N PHE A 54 -11.64 -10.58 -1.34
CA PHE A 54 -12.24 -9.73 -2.36
C PHE A 54 -13.20 -8.75 -1.69
N SER A 55 -13.04 -7.46 -1.96
CA SER A 55 -13.90 -6.40 -1.41
C SER A 55 -14.66 -5.65 -2.51
N GLY A 56 -15.75 -4.99 -2.14
CA GLY A 56 -16.62 -4.29 -3.10
C GLY A 56 -17.24 -5.21 -4.17
N VAL A 57 -17.53 -6.46 -3.80
CA VAL A 57 -18.16 -7.45 -4.69
C VAL A 57 -19.65 -7.12 -4.86
N PRO A 58 -20.16 -6.96 -6.10
CA PRO A 58 -21.59 -6.81 -6.35
C PRO A 58 -22.38 -8.00 -5.80
N ILE A 59 -23.56 -7.75 -5.20
CA ILE A 59 -24.35 -8.78 -4.51
C ILE A 59 -24.69 -9.96 -5.42
N ASP A 60 -25.00 -9.67 -6.68
CA ASP A 60 -25.31 -10.65 -7.73
C ASP A 60 -24.11 -11.52 -8.14
N LYS A 61 -22.88 -11.12 -7.78
CA LYS A 61 -21.63 -11.83 -8.10
C LYS A 61 -20.97 -12.52 -6.92
N LEU A 62 -21.45 -12.31 -5.68
CA LEU A 62 -20.84 -12.83 -4.45
C LEU A 62 -20.47 -14.32 -4.54
N PHE A 63 -21.42 -15.14 -4.97
CA PHE A 63 -21.23 -16.59 -5.03
C PHE A 63 -20.37 -17.04 -6.22
N GLY A 64 -20.24 -16.20 -7.26
CA GLY A 64 -19.43 -16.50 -8.45
C GLY A 64 -17.94 -16.22 -8.29
N ILE A 65 -17.51 -15.54 -7.22
CA ILE A 65 -16.09 -15.25 -6.97
C ILE A 65 -15.29 -16.54 -6.83
N LYS A 66 -15.78 -17.47 -6.00
CA LYS A 66 -15.14 -18.76 -5.75
C LYS A 66 -14.97 -19.57 -7.03
N GLU A 67 -16.07 -19.76 -7.77
CA GLU A 67 -16.08 -20.50 -9.03
C GLU A 67 -15.06 -19.91 -10.00
N ARG A 68 -15.12 -18.59 -10.23
CA ARG A 68 -14.20 -17.90 -11.13
C ARG A 68 -12.75 -18.01 -10.69
N LEU A 69 -12.46 -17.90 -9.39
CA LEU A 69 -11.09 -18.01 -8.88
C LEU A 69 -10.50 -19.38 -9.22
N PHE A 70 -11.20 -20.45 -8.85
CA PHE A 70 -10.68 -21.80 -9.02
C PHE A 70 -10.70 -22.25 -10.49
N GLU A 71 -11.80 -22.02 -11.20
CA GLU A 71 -11.98 -22.53 -12.56
C GLU A 71 -11.28 -21.70 -13.64
N LYS A 72 -10.89 -20.45 -13.32
CA LYS A 72 -10.14 -19.58 -14.23
C LYS A 72 -8.71 -19.36 -13.73
N THR A 73 -8.55 -18.56 -12.68
CA THR A 73 -7.23 -18.03 -12.30
C THR A 73 -6.28 -19.12 -11.78
N ILE A 74 -6.76 -19.96 -10.86
CA ILE A 74 -5.96 -21.03 -10.24
C ILE A 74 -5.68 -22.13 -11.26
N VAL A 75 -6.69 -22.64 -11.97
CA VAL A 75 -6.49 -23.68 -13.00
C VAL A 75 -5.51 -23.23 -14.09
N GLU A 76 -5.56 -21.98 -14.54
CA GLU A 76 -4.57 -21.46 -15.50
C GLU A 76 -3.16 -21.47 -14.92
N HIS A 77 -2.99 -21.03 -13.67
CA HIS A 77 -1.67 -20.95 -13.03
C HIS A 77 -1.21 -22.27 -12.38
N SER A 78 -2.03 -23.32 -12.39
CA SER A 78 -1.57 -24.70 -12.19
C SER A 78 -0.80 -25.25 -13.40
N ASN A 79 -0.83 -24.56 -14.54
CA ASN A 79 -0.03 -24.92 -15.72
C ASN A 79 1.27 -24.10 -15.78
N PRO A 80 2.47 -24.72 -15.68
CA PRO A 80 3.75 -24.02 -15.78
C PRO A 80 3.89 -23.13 -17.01
N LYS A 81 3.26 -23.49 -18.15
CA LYS A 81 3.34 -22.72 -19.40
C LYS A 81 2.59 -21.39 -19.37
N LYS A 82 1.76 -21.15 -18.35
CA LYS A 82 0.99 -19.91 -18.20
C LYS A 82 1.71 -18.85 -17.36
N PHE A 83 2.82 -19.20 -16.71
CA PHE A 83 3.63 -18.21 -16.01
C PHE A 83 4.44 -17.35 -16.97
N ASP A 84 4.31 -16.04 -16.82
CA ASP A 84 5.24 -15.07 -17.38
C ASP A 84 6.48 -15.01 -16.48
N MET A 85 7.43 -15.92 -16.75
CA MET A 85 8.65 -16.06 -15.95
C MET A 85 9.57 -14.84 -16.05
N GLU A 86 9.49 -14.09 -17.14
CA GLU A 86 10.22 -12.83 -17.29
C GLU A 86 9.68 -11.79 -16.28
N ARG A 87 8.36 -11.58 -16.27
CA ARG A 87 7.72 -10.69 -15.29
C ARG A 87 7.94 -11.17 -13.86
N LEU A 88 7.87 -12.47 -13.59
CA LEU A 88 8.15 -13.01 -12.26
C LEU A 88 9.59 -12.72 -11.81
N GLY A 89 10.55 -12.83 -12.73
CA GLY A 89 11.94 -12.43 -12.49
C GLY A 89 12.06 -10.93 -12.15
N PHE A 90 11.29 -10.06 -12.79
CA PHE A 90 11.23 -8.64 -12.44
C PHE A 90 10.67 -8.41 -11.03
N VAL A 91 9.59 -9.12 -10.67
CA VAL A 91 9.00 -9.04 -9.32
C VAL A 91 10.03 -9.46 -8.26
N ILE A 92 10.74 -10.59 -8.44
CA ILE A 92 11.75 -11.03 -7.48
C ILE A 92 12.89 -10.03 -7.35
N ASN A 93 13.40 -9.50 -8.47
CA ASN A 93 14.41 -8.45 -8.46
C ASN A 93 13.93 -7.20 -7.72
N GLN A 94 12.68 -6.80 -7.93
CA GLN A 94 12.08 -5.67 -7.23
C GLN A 94 11.96 -5.95 -5.72
N SER A 95 11.57 -7.16 -5.30
CA SER A 95 11.52 -7.56 -3.89
C SER A 95 12.89 -7.48 -3.22
N ILE A 96 13.97 -7.92 -3.91
CA ILE A 96 15.34 -7.77 -3.40
C ILE A 96 15.71 -6.30 -3.18
N LEU A 97 15.40 -5.44 -4.17
CA LEU A 97 15.69 -4.00 -4.06
C LEU A 97 14.84 -3.33 -2.97
N LYS A 98 13.58 -3.73 -2.80
CA LYS A 98 12.70 -3.27 -1.72
C LYS A 98 13.22 -3.71 -0.35
N ALA A 99 13.73 -4.92 -0.20
CA ALA A 99 14.34 -5.38 1.05
C ALA A 99 15.55 -4.51 1.44
N TYR A 100 16.45 -4.21 0.50
CA TYR A 100 17.54 -3.26 0.72
C TYR A 100 17.04 -1.85 1.05
N ALA A 101 16.02 -1.36 0.34
CA ALA A 101 15.45 -0.03 0.59
C ALA A 101 14.82 0.07 1.99
N LYS A 102 14.09 -0.96 2.41
CA LYS A 102 13.50 -1.04 3.75
C LYS A 102 14.56 -1.02 4.84
N MET A 103 15.70 -1.68 4.64
CA MET A 103 16.84 -1.62 5.57
C MET A 103 17.42 -0.20 5.70
N GLU A 104 17.49 0.56 4.60
CA GLU A 104 17.96 1.96 4.65
C GLU A 104 16.95 2.91 5.29
N THR A 105 15.64 2.69 5.12
CA THR A 105 14.60 3.62 5.61
C THR A 105 14.05 3.27 6.99
N ALA A 106 13.98 1.99 7.34
CA ALA A 106 13.33 1.47 8.54
C ALA A 106 13.94 0.11 8.95
N GLY A 107 15.28 0.05 9.01
CA GLY A 107 16.00 -1.20 9.33
C GLY A 107 15.73 -1.70 10.75
N HIS A 108 15.47 -0.82 11.71
CA HIS A 108 15.08 -1.22 13.06
C HIS A 108 13.77 -2.00 13.05
N ASP A 109 12.72 -1.47 12.41
CA ASP A 109 11.43 -2.17 12.28
C ASP A 109 11.61 -3.54 11.64
N LYS A 110 12.37 -3.63 10.54
CA LYS A 110 12.58 -4.88 9.82
C LYS A 110 13.34 -5.92 10.66
N ILE A 111 14.37 -5.50 11.40
CA ILE A 111 15.12 -6.40 12.29
C ILE A 111 14.21 -6.85 13.44
N PHE A 112 13.48 -5.93 14.08
CA PHE A 112 12.57 -6.29 15.17
C PHE A 112 11.47 -7.24 14.72
N GLU A 113 10.87 -7.02 13.54
CA GLU A 113 9.89 -7.93 12.93
C GLU A 113 10.47 -9.34 12.78
N MET A 114 11.63 -9.50 12.13
CA MET A 114 12.29 -10.81 11.95
C MET A 114 12.62 -11.50 13.30
N MET A 115 13.07 -10.73 14.30
CA MET A 115 13.43 -11.25 15.63
C MET A 115 12.20 -11.67 16.42
N ILE A 116 11.11 -10.88 16.38
CA ILE A 116 9.86 -11.19 17.05
C ILE A 116 9.23 -12.44 16.43
N GLU A 117 9.17 -12.53 15.10
CA GLU A 117 8.68 -13.73 14.41
C GLU A 117 9.51 -14.96 14.76
N HIS A 118 10.84 -14.85 14.82
CA HIS A 118 11.68 -15.94 15.28
C HIS A 118 11.41 -16.32 16.74
N GLN A 119 11.22 -15.35 17.62
CA GLN A 119 10.95 -15.63 19.03
C GLN A 119 9.59 -16.34 19.23
N ILE A 120 8.60 -16.03 18.40
CA ILE A 120 7.25 -16.60 18.51
C ILE A 120 7.13 -17.95 17.76
N TYR A 121 7.71 -18.06 16.57
CA TYR A 121 7.49 -19.18 15.64
C TYR A 121 8.77 -19.90 15.21
N GLY A 122 9.94 -19.40 15.61
CA GLY A 122 11.23 -19.97 15.27
C GLY A 122 11.57 -21.22 16.09
N THR A 123 12.44 -22.07 15.53
CA THR A 123 12.88 -23.32 16.16
C THR A 123 14.33 -23.28 16.64
N ASP A 124 15.23 -22.69 15.85
CA ASP A 124 16.67 -22.74 16.08
C ASP A 124 17.44 -21.58 15.41
N GLU A 125 18.72 -21.43 15.78
CA GLU A 125 19.60 -20.38 15.24
C GLU A 125 19.79 -20.46 13.72
N GLY A 126 19.68 -21.65 13.12
CA GLY A 126 19.75 -21.83 11.67
C GLY A 126 18.57 -21.16 10.97
N GLN A 127 17.36 -21.34 11.52
CA GLN A 127 16.17 -20.65 11.04
C GLN A 127 16.24 -19.13 11.27
N LEU A 128 16.80 -18.67 12.40
CA LEU A 128 17.05 -17.24 12.60
C LEU A 128 17.98 -16.68 11.54
N ALA A 129 19.08 -17.37 11.25
CA ALA A 129 20.01 -16.98 10.20
C ALA A 129 19.33 -16.93 8.83
N GLU A 130 18.45 -17.89 8.52
CA GLU A 130 17.66 -17.87 7.27
C GLU A 130 16.76 -16.63 7.17
N ARG A 131 16.07 -16.25 8.25
CA ARG A 131 15.24 -15.02 8.30
C ARG A 131 16.07 -13.77 8.05
N LEU A 132 17.19 -13.63 8.76
CA LEU A 132 18.09 -12.49 8.63
C LEU A 132 18.76 -12.41 7.24
N HIS A 133 18.76 -13.53 6.50
CA HIS A 133 19.31 -13.64 5.16
C HIS A 133 18.21 -13.73 4.07
N GLU A 134 17.10 -13.02 4.23
CA GLU A 134 15.98 -12.94 3.26
C GLU A 134 16.44 -12.78 1.79
N ILE A 135 17.46 -11.93 1.55
CA ILE A 135 17.98 -11.68 0.20
C ILE A 135 18.58 -12.94 -0.44
N ASN A 136 19.20 -13.83 0.35
CA ASN A 136 19.73 -15.09 -0.16
C ASN A 136 18.57 -16.01 -0.58
N THR A 137 17.48 -16.02 0.17
CA THR A 137 16.25 -16.75 -0.17
C THR A 137 15.64 -16.22 -1.47
N LEU A 138 15.48 -14.90 -1.60
CA LEU A 138 14.98 -14.28 -2.84
C LEU A 138 15.87 -14.59 -4.05
N ARG A 139 17.20 -14.58 -3.90
CA ARG A 139 18.14 -14.96 -4.98
C ARG A 139 18.04 -16.44 -5.37
N LYS A 140 17.76 -17.34 -4.42
CA LYS A 140 17.49 -18.75 -4.74
C LYS A 140 16.20 -18.87 -5.57
N LEU A 141 15.14 -18.16 -5.18
CA LEU A 141 13.85 -18.14 -5.90
C LEU A 141 13.99 -17.66 -7.35
N GLN A 142 14.96 -16.80 -7.68
CA GLN A 142 15.24 -16.39 -9.07
C GLN A 142 15.59 -17.55 -10.00
N ASN A 143 16.10 -18.65 -9.46
CA ASN A 143 16.51 -19.82 -10.23
C ASN A 143 15.42 -20.88 -10.30
N GLU A 144 14.27 -20.67 -9.65
CA GLU A 144 13.16 -21.61 -9.66
C GLU A 144 12.46 -21.63 -11.02
N LYS A 145 12.12 -22.84 -11.47
CA LYS A 145 11.43 -23.06 -12.74
C LYS A 145 9.94 -22.76 -12.59
N ALA A 146 9.25 -22.49 -13.70
CA ALA A 146 7.79 -22.32 -13.71
C ALA A 146 7.02 -23.46 -13.01
N SER A 147 7.56 -24.69 -13.06
CA SER A 147 6.97 -25.85 -12.38
C SER A 147 6.96 -25.73 -10.85
N PHE A 148 7.94 -25.06 -10.24
CA PHE A 148 7.96 -24.80 -8.80
C PHE A 148 6.74 -23.95 -8.41
N TRP A 149 6.54 -22.84 -9.11
CA TRP A 149 5.44 -21.91 -8.87
C TRP A 149 4.06 -22.53 -9.12
N SER A 150 3.89 -23.28 -10.21
CA SER A 150 2.63 -23.99 -10.47
C SER A 150 2.35 -25.09 -9.45
N ASN A 151 3.40 -25.73 -8.93
CA ASN A 151 3.27 -26.74 -7.87
C ASN A 151 2.84 -26.10 -6.54
N LEU A 152 3.35 -24.91 -6.19
CA LEU A 152 2.88 -24.16 -5.02
C LEU A 152 1.37 -23.88 -5.10
N ILE A 153 0.91 -23.37 -6.24
CA ILE A 153 -0.52 -23.14 -6.48
C ILE A 153 -1.32 -24.43 -6.33
N SER A 154 -0.91 -25.49 -7.01
CA SER A 154 -1.66 -26.75 -7.01
C SER A 154 -1.67 -27.45 -5.64
N SER A 155 -0.62 -27.23 -4.84
CA SER A 155 -0.48 -27.86 -3.52
C SER A 155 -1.26 -27.15 -2.43
N TYR A 156 -1.40 -25.82 -2.50
CA TYR A 156 -1.98 -25.01 -1.42
C TYR A 156 -3.28 -24.28 -1.80
N LEU A 157 -3.51 -24.01 -3.08
CA LEU A 157 -4.72 -23.34 -3.58
C LEU A 157 -5.63 -24.38 -4.26
N ASN A 158 -6.05 -25.39 -3.50
CA ASN A 158 -6.93 -26.48 -3.96
C ASN A 158 -8.30 -26.42 -3.27
N ASP A 159 -9.02 -27.55 -3.22
CA ASP A 159 -10.37 -27.65 -2.66
C ASP A 159 -10.45 -27.59 -1.11
N ARG A 160 -9.31 -27.46 -0.43
CA ARG A 160 -9.21 -27.39 1.04
C ARG A 160 -9.10 -25.96 1.53
N TYR A 161 -10.24 -25.29 1.66
CA TYR A 161 -10.31 -23.91 2.18
C TYR A 161 -11.62 -23.63 2.92
N VAL A 162 -11.61 -22.54 3.67
CA VAL A 162 -12.81 -21.92 4.24
C VAL A 162 -13.16 -20.69 3.41
N CYS A 163 -14.38 -20.62 2.89
CA CYS A 163 -14.87 -19.44 2.17
C CYS A 163 -15.94 -18.74 3.00
N VAL A 164 -15.65 -17.51 3.41
CA VAL A 164 -16.59 -16.66 4.15
C VAL A 164 -17.17 -15.63 3.19
N ILE A 165 -18.50 -15.60 3.06
CA ILE A 165 -19.20 -14.65 2.20
C ILE A 165 -19.97 -13.66 3.08
N GLY A 166 -19.51 -12.42 3.09
CA GLY A 166 -20.22 -11.31 3.73
C GLY A 166 -21.30 -10.75 2.81
N LYS A 167 -22.58 -10.90 3.17
CA LYS A 167 -23.71 -10.28 2.45
C LYS A 167 -24.32 -9.15 3.30
N PRO A 168 -24.43 -7.92 2.77
CA PRO A 168 -25.05 -6.82 3.52
C PRO A 168 -26.53 -7.12 3.81
N SER A 169 -26.99 -6.85 5.02
CA SER A 169 -28.39 -7.06 5.46
C SER A 169 -28.85 -5.96 6.40
N ARG A 170 -29.88 -5.20 5.98
CA ARG A 170 -30.55 -4.21 6.84
C ARG A 170 -31.30 -4.87 7.99
N GLU A 171 -31.85 -6.06 7.74
CA GLU A 171 -32.56 -6.84 8.75
C GLU A 171 -31.63 -7.24 9.90
N LYS A 172 -30.39 -7.66 9.57
CA LYS A 172 -29.39 -8.01 10.57
C LYS A 172 -28.97 -6.82 11.44
N VAL A 173 -28.87 -5.62 10.86
CA VAL A 173 -28.61 -4.39 11.64
C VAL A 173 -29.71 -4.19 12.70
N ASN A 174 -30.98 -4.31 12.30
CA ASN A 174 -32.11 -4.17 13.22
C ASN A 174 -32.22 -5.33 14.22
N GLU A 175 -31.82 -6.54 13.84
CA GLU A 175 -31.75 -7.71 14.73
C GLU A 175 -30.70 -7.49 15.82
N TYR A 176 -29.49 -7.07 15.46
CA TYR A 176 -28.41 -6.82 16.41
C TYR A 176 -28.72 -5.65 17.36
N ALA A 177 -29.33 -4.57 16.86
CA ALA A 177 -29.78 -3.46 17.71
C ALA A 177 -30.78 -3.93 18.78
N ARG A 178 -31.80 -4.70 18.37
CA ARG A 178 -32.79 -5.25 19.31
C ARG A 178 -32.18 -6.28 20.27
N ALA A 179 -31.25 -7.10 19.81
CA ALA A 179 -30.55 -8.05 20.66
C ALA A 179 -29.70 -7.33 21.73
N GLU A 180 -29.06 -6.23 21.36
CA GLU A 180 -28.28 -5.41 22.28
C GLU A 180 -29.16 -4.68 23.30
N GLU A 181 -30.30 -4.10 22.87
CA GLU A 181 -31.29 -3.51 23.78
C GLU A 181 -31.75 -4.52 24.84
N LYS A 182 -32.13 -5.72 24.41
CA LYS A 182 -32.53 -6.80 25.34
C LYS A 182 -31.39 -7.23 26.26
N ARG A 183 -30.16 -7.29 25.75
CA ARG A 183 -28.97 -7.62 26.56
C ARG A 183 -28.77 -6.56 27.66
N LEU A 184 -28.95 -5.29 27.33
CA LEU A 184 -28.85 -4.17 28.27
C LEU A 184 -29.99 -4.18 29.29
N GLU A 185 -31.23 -4.46 28.88
CA GLU A 185 -32.38 -4.59 29.79
C GLU A 185 -32.15 -5.69 30.81
N LYS A 186 -31.80 -6.89 30.34
CA LYS A 186 -31.49 -8.02 31.23
C LYS A 186 -30.34 -7.69 32.18
N GLN A 187 -29.29 -7.03 31.68
CA GLN A 187 -28.17 -6.61 32.52
C GLN A 187 -28.61 -5.63 33.62
N ARG A 188 -29.56 -4.72 33.35
CA ARG A 188 -30.11 -3.82 34.37
C ARG A 188 -30.96 -4.58 35.40
N GLU A 189 -31.76 -5.53 34.96
CA GLU A 189 -32.56 -6.39 35.86
C GLU A 189 -31.67 -7.22 36.78
N ASP A 190 -30.65 -7.89 36.23
CA ASP A 190 -29.72 -8.74 36.99
C ASP A 190 -28.91 -7.93 38.02
N LEU A 191 -28.54 -6.68 37.71
CA LEU A 191 -27.82 -5.80 38.63
C LEU A 191 -28.72 -5.17 39.70
N GLY A 192 -29.99 -4.91 39.37
CA GLY A 192 -30.91 -4.15 40.21
C GLY A 192 -30.38 -2.75 40.56
N GLU A 193 -31.08 -2.06 41.46
CA GLU A 193 -30.74 -0.68 41.84
C GLU A 193 -29.38 -0.59 42.53
N SER A 194 -29.09 -1.50 43.47
CA SER A 194 -27.82 -1.50 44.20
C SER A 194 -26.61 -1.75 43.29
N GLY A 195 -26.70 -2.71 42.36
CA GLY A 195 -25.60 -3.02 41.44
C GLY A 195 -25.39 -1.91 40.41
N LEU A 196 -26.45 -1.25 39.95
CA LEU A 196 -26.35 -0.08 39.08
C LEU A 196 -25.67 1.10 39.80
N SER A 197 -26.02 1.35 41.07
CA SER A 197 -25.38 2.39 41.88
C SER A 197 -23.88 2.11 42.10
N GLU A 198 -23.50 0.85 42.34
CA GLU A 198 -22.08 0.48 42.43
C GLU A 198 -21.34 0.69 41.09
N CYS A 199 -21.98 0.36 39.96
CA CYS A 199 -21.41 0.60 38.64
C CYS A 199 -21.23 2.10 38.36
N GLU A 200 -22.19 2.94 38.76
CA GLU A 200 -22.09 4.40 38.67
C GLU A 200 -20.93 4.93 39.51
N GLU A 201 -20.80 4.49 40.76
CA GLU A 201 -19.69 4.88 41.63
C GLU A 201 -18.33 4.47 41.03
N ARG A 202 -18.23 3.24 40.50
CA ARG A 202 -17.02 2.75 39.83
C ARG A 202 -16.69 3.56 38.57
N LEU A 203 -17.71 3.90 37.77
CA LEU A 203 -17.53 4.72 36.57
C LEU A 203 -17.07 6.13 36.94
N GLN A 204 -17.71 6.76 37.92
CA GLN A 204 -17.37 8.10 38.37
C GLN A 204 -15.95 8.16 38.96
N LYS A 205 -15.56 7.18 39.79
CA LYS A 205 -14.18 7.05 40.27
C LYS A 205 -13.19 6.86 39.13
N ALA A 206 -13.54 6.08 38.11
CA ALA A 206 -12.67 5.90 36.94
C ALA A 206 -12.53 7.18 36.12
N ILE A 207 -13.62 7.93 35.92
CA ILE A 207 -13.60 9.25 35.27
C ILE A 207 -12.70 10.18 36.07
N GLU A 208 -12.94 10.35 37.36
CA GLU A 208 -12.14 11.20 38.24
C GLU A 208 -10.67 10.82 38.22
N ARG A 209 -10.35 9.53 38.32
CA ARG A 209 -8.97 9.03 38.26
C ARG A 209 -8.30 9.39 36.93
N ASN A 210 -9.03 9.31 35.82
CA ASN A 210 -8.48 9.59 34.49
C ASN A 210 -8.44 11.08 34.14
N THR A 211 -9.35 11.90 34.69
CA THR A 211 -9.43 13.35 34.36
C THR A 211 -8.73 14.24 35.39
N ALA A 212 -8.75 13.87 36.67
CA ALA A 212 -8.23 14.71 37.75
C ALA A 212 -6.76 14.39 38.09
N LEU A 213 -6.32 13.13 37.95
CA LEU A 213 -4.92 12.77 38.20
C LEU A 213 -4.05 13.14 36.99
N LYS A 214 -3.56 14.37 36.99
CA LYS A 214 -2.45 14.74 36.12
C LYS A 214 -1.16 14.10 36.68
N PRO A 215 -0.27 13.58 35.82
CA PRO A 215 1.04 13.14 36.26
C PRO A 215 1.74 14.28 37.01
N PRO A 216 2.33 14.03 38.19
CA PRO A 216 3.12 15.02 38.91
C PRO A 216 4.18 15.64 38.00
N PRO A 217 4.39 16.97 38.04
CA PRO A 217 5.41 17.64 37.24
C PRO A 217 6.81 17.04 37.41
N GLU A 218 7.12 16.50 38.59
CA GLU A 218 8.39 15.86 38.90
C GLU A 218 8.57 14.57 38.09
N ILE A 219 7.54 13.73 38.00
CA ILE A 219 7.57 12.51 37.17
C ILE A 219 7.69 12.87 35.69
N LEU A 220 6.98 13.91 35.24
CA LEU A 220 7.11 14.38 33.87
C LEU A 220 8.54 14.89 33.62
N ALA A 221 9.13 15.65 34.55
CA ALA A 221 10.50 16.15 34.44
C ALA A 221 11.52 15.02 34.38
N ASP A 222 11.33 13.94 35.15
CA ASP A 222 12.19 12.74 35.11
C ASP A 222 12.07 11.98 33.77
N LEU A 223 10.90 12.02 33.12
CA LEU A 223 10.67 11.41 31.80
C LEU A 223 11.12 12.30 30.65
N ILE A 224 11.39 13.59 30.88
CA ILE A 224 11.90 14.48 29.83
C ILE A 224 13.31 14.00 29.45
N VAL A 225 13.45 13.62 28.18
CA VAL A 225 14.75 13.38 27.57
C VAL A 225 15.45 14.73 27.39
N ASN A 226 16.27 15.09 28.38
CA ASN A 226 17.05 16.35 28.38
C ASN A 226 18.34 16.24 27.56
N GLU A 227 18.86 15.02 27.43
CA GLU A 227 20.04 14.71 26.65
C GLU A 227 19.59 13.92 25.43
N LEU A 228 19.54 14.59 24.28
CA LEU A 228 19.46 13.89 23.01
C LEU A 228 20.77 13.12 22.86
N GLU A 229 20.70 11.79 22.94
CA GLU A 229 21.84 10.93 22.62
C GLU A 229 22.45 11.38 21.29
N LYS A 230 23.77 11.20 21.12
CA LYS A 230 24.41 11.42 19.82
C LYS A 230 23.82 10.43 18.83
N PHE A 231 22.76 10.83 18.14
CA PHE A 231 22.16 10.03 17.09
C PHE A 231 23.24 9.69 16.06
N ASN A 232 23.21 8.44 15.58
CA ASN A 232 23.99 8.06 14.40
C ASN A 232 23.45 8.84 13.20
N THR A 233 23.99 10.03 13.02
CA THR A 233 23.73 10.90 11.87
C THR A 233 24.81 10.65 10.83
N PHE A 234 24.43 10.80 9.57
CA PHE A 234 25.36 10.83 8.45
C PHE A 234 25.24 12.19 7.77
N GLU A 235 26.33 12.63 7.15
CA GLU A 235 26.33 13.89 6.44
C GLU A 235 25.42 13.80 5.20
N ILE A 236 24.51 14.78 5.06
CA ILE A 236 23.69 14.97 3.86
C ILE A 236 24.18 16.21 3.14
N ALA A 237 24.96 16.00 2.09
CA ALA A 237 25.42 17.11 1.25
C ALA A 237 24.28 17.54 0.33
N THR A 238 23.81 18.78 0.51
CA THR A 238 22.73 19.36 -0.30
C THR A 238 23.28 20.39 -1.28
N LYS A 239 22.86 20.28 -2.54
CA LYS A 239 23.17 21.21 -3.63
C LYS A 239 21.88 21.78 -4.20
N CYS A 240 21.90 23.02 -4.68
CA CYS A 240 20.74 23.66 -5.31
C CYS A 240 21.20 24.56 -6.45
N ASN A 241 20.43 24.62 -7.53
CA ASN A 241 20.73 25.47 -8.69
C ASN A 241 20.28 26.93 -8.52
N MET A 242 19.38 27.24 -7.57
CA MET A 242 18.78 28.58 -7.43
C MET A 242 19.10 29.28 -6.10
N LYS A 243 19.61 28.58 -5.08
CA LYS A 243 19.89 29.14 -3.74
C LYS A 243 21.38 29.45 -3.58
N ARG A 244 21.73 30.73 -3.43
CA ARG A 244 23.13 31.22 -3.34
C ARG A 244 24.00 30.56 -2.25
N HIS A 245 23.41 30.14 -1.13
CA HIS A 245 24.15 29.50 -0.04
C HIS A 245 24.40 28.00 -0.26
N LEU A 246 23.71 27.39 -1.23
CA LEU A 246 23.96 26.01 -1.65
C LEU A 246 24.72 26.06 -2.97
N THR A 247 25.85 25.37 -3.03
CA THR A 247 26.60 25.27 -4.29
C THR A 247 25.79 24.46 -5.30
N SER A 248 25.75 24.90 -6.55
CA SER A 248 25.20 24.12 -7.66
C SER A 248 26.21 23.07 -8.14
N VAL A 249 25.73 22.11 -8.93
CA VAL A 249 26.60 21.16 -9.64
C VAL A 249 26.14 21.08 -11.10
N PRO A 250 27.03 20.75 -12.06
CA PRO A 250 26.71 20.77 -13.49
C PRO A 250 25.46 19.97 -13.88
N LEU A 251 25.15 18.90 -13.14
CA LEU A 251 23.98 18.07 -13.35
C LEU A 251 22.65 18.84 -13.19
N ILE A 252 22.55 19.71 -12.19
CA ILE A 252 21.30 20.42 -11.85
C ILE A 252 21.26 21.86 -12.35
N GLU A 253 22.40 22.43 -12.76
CA GLU A 253 22.50 23.80 -13.30
C GLU A 253 21.69 23.99 -14.58
N LYS A 254 21.56 22.94 -15.38
CA LYS A 254 20.81 22.98 -16.66
C LYS A 254 19.30 22.89 -16.48
N ILE A 255 18.82 22.61 -15.26
CA ILE A 255 17.40 22.41 -14.99
C ILE A 255 16.75 23.78 -14.76
N PRO A 256 15.69 24.15 -15.50
CA PRO A 256 15.13 25.50 -15.49
C PRO A 256 14.25 25.82 -14.27
N PHE A 257 14.14 24.90 -13.31
CA PHE A 257 13.36 25.04 -12.09
C PHE A 257 14.20 24.69 -10.85
N THR A 258 13.78 25.19 -9.69
CA THR A 258 14.46 24.93 -8.42
C THR A 258 14.62 23.43 -8.20
N THR A 259 15.86 22.98 -8.16
CA THR A 259 16.23 21.58 -7.98
C THR A 259 17.11 21.44 -6.77
N PHE A 260 16.81 20.44 -5.95
CA PHE A 260 17.65 20.01 -4.84
C PHE A 260 18.26 18.65 -5.17
N LEU A 261 19.56 18.52 -4.96
CA LEU A 261 20.25 17.25 -4.98
C LEU A 261 20.76 16.97 -3.57
N HIS A 262 20.24 15.92 -2.96
CA HIS A 262 20.69 15.42 -1.67
C HIS A 262 21.57 14.20 -1.91
N ARG A 263 22.83 14.27 -1.47
CA ARG A 263 23.73 13.13 -1.48
C ARG A 263 23.85 12.58 -0.06
N ALA A 264 23.55 11.29 0.07
CA ALA A 264 23.69 10.52 1.29
C ALA A 264 24.32 9.14 0.96
N PRO A 265 24.81 8.39 1.97
CA PRO A 265 25.21 6.99 1.79
C PRO A 265 23.97 6.11 1.54
N THR A 266 23.60 5.94 0.27
CA THR A 266 22.45 5.13 -0.16
C THR A 266 22.77 4.34 -1.42
N LYS A 267 22.15 3.17 -1.59
CA LYS A 267 22.19 2.39 -2.84
C LYS A 267 21.22 2.90 -3.90
N PHE A 268 20.35 3.85 -3.58
CA PHE A 268 19.21 4.25 -4.39
C PHE A 268 19.27 5.69 -4.85
N VAL A 269 18.51 5.99 -5.90
CA VAL A 269 18.20 7.36 -6.31
C VAL A 269 16.69 7.51 -6.35
N GLU A 270 16.18 8.52 -5.65
CA GLU A 270 14.78 8.91 -5.66
C GLU A 270 14.62 10.26 -6.37
N LEU A 271 13.68 10.33 -7.31
CA LEU A 271 13.27 11.56 -7.96
C LEU A 271 11.88 11.94 -7.47
N SER A 272 11.74 13.13 -6.91
CA SER A 272 10.46 13.76 -6.59
C SER A 272 10.25 14.96 -7.50
N ILE A 273 9.25 14.90 -8.37
CA ILE A 273 8.82 16.01 -9.23
C ILE A 273 7.58 16.61 -8.58
N ILE A 274 7.66 17.90 -8.21
CA ILE A 274 6.58 18.60 -7.49
C ILE A 274 6.16 19.81 -8.32
N TRP A 275 4.87 19.94 -8.58
CA TRP A 275 4.34 21.10 -9.31
C TRP A 275 3.02 21.61 -8.74
N ASP A 276 2.77 22.89 -8.96
CA ASP A 276 1.60 23.61 -8.48
C ASP A 276 0.40 23.41 -9.43
N THR A 277 -0.79 23.16 -8.86
CA THR A 277 -2.05 23.03 -9.59
C THR A 277 -2.85 24.34 -9.70
N GLU A 278 -2.30 25.49 -9.30
CA GLU A 278 -2.95 26.80 -9.36
C GLU A 278 -3.63 27.08 -10.70
N LYS A 279 -2.95 26.74 -11.80
CA LYS A 279 -3.45 26.96 -13.16
C LYS A 279 -4.49 25.93 -13.62
N ILE A 280 -4.79 24.91 -12.82
CA ILE A 280 -5.81 23.91 -13.09
C ILE A 280 -7.13 24.39 -12.47
N PRO A 281 -8.17 24.68 -13.26
CA PRO A 281 -9.49 25.07 -12.76
C PRO A 281 -10.05 24.03 -11.78
N LEU A 282 -10.76 24.48 -10.74
CA LEU A 282 -11.33 23.60 -9.72
C LEU A 282 -12.21 22.49 -10.32
N SER A 283 -13.02 22.81 -11.34
CA SER A 283 -13.85 21.85 -12.07
C SER A 283 -13.08 20.76 -12.80
N LYS A 284 -11.77 20.96 -13.03
CA LYS A 284 -10.87 19.97 -13.62
C LYS A 284 -10.09 19.18 -12.57
N ARG A 285 -9.90 19.72 -11.36
CA ARG A 285 -9.15 19.05 -10.29
C ARG A 285 -9.83 17.78 -9.78
N ILE A 286 -11.16 17.67 -9.92
CA ILE A 286 -11.92 16.46 -9.60
C ILE A 286 -11.46 15.22 -10.41
N TRP A 287 -10.78 15.44 -11.54
CA TRP A 287 -10.28 14.37 -12.41
C TRP A 287 -8.85 13.94 -12.08
N LEU A 288 -8.18 14.57 -11.11
CA LEU A 288 -6.78 14.26 -10.78
C LEU A 288 -6.60 12.80 -10.37
N MET A 289 -7.50 12.25 -9.56
CA MET A 289 -7.39 10.84 -9.16
C MET A 289 -7.52 9.88 -10.33
N LEU A 290 -8.39 10.19 -11.30
CA LEU A 290 -8.49 9.42 -12.53
C LEU A 290 -7.23 9.55 -13.38
N TRP A 291 -6.66 10.75 -13.47
CA TRP A 291 -5.41 10.97 -14.18
C TRP A 291 -4.23 10.21 -13.55
N PHE A 292 -4.18 10.13 -12.22
CA PHE A 292 -3.17 9.36 -11.48
C PHE A 292 -3.24 7.86 -11.78
N GLU A 293 -4.43 7.26 -11.73
CA GLU A 293 -4.64 5.86 -12.11
C GLU A 293 -4.22 5.62 -13.56
N LEU A 294 -4.66 6.48 -14.47
CA LEU A 294 -4.36 6.33 -15.89
C LEU A 294 -2.87 6.49 -16.21
N MET A 295 -2.10 7.23 -15.41
CA MET A 295 -0.64 7.34 -15.57
C MET A 295 0.06 5.97 -15.53
N PHE A 296 -0.45 5.04 -14.72
CA PHE A 296 0.14 3.70 -14.54
C PHE A 296 -0.65 2.57 -15.22
N GLU A 297 -1.87 2.85 -15.69
CA GLU A 297 -2.78 1.86 -16.28
C GLU A 297 -3.17 2.15 -17.74
N SER A 298 -2.40 2.98 -18.45
CA SER A 298 -2.64 3.32 -19.86
C SER A 298 -1.49 2.92 -20.78
N PRO A 299 -1.75 2.75 -22.08
CA PRO A 299 -0.71 2.71 -23.11
C PRO A 299 0.18 3.95 -23.04
N ALA A 300 1.41 3.82 -23.50
CA ALA A 300 2.35 4.95 -23.50
C ALA A 300 3.35 4.85 -24.64
N LYS A 301 3.82 6.01 -25.10
CA LYS A 301 4.91 6.14 -26.04
C LYS A 301 6.23 5.82 -25.35
N VAL A 302 6.90 4.75 -25.79
CA VAL A 302 8.21 4.31 -25.29
C VAL A 302 9.19 4.33 -26.46
N GLY A 303 10.02 5.38 -26.52
CA GLY A 303 10.82 5.67 -27.71
C GLY A 303 9.92 6.14 -28.85
N ASP A 304 9.98 5.49 -30.00
CA ASP A 304 9.16 5.83 -31.18
C ASP A 304 7.86 5.03 -31.30
N GLU A 305 7.69 4.01 -30.45
CA GLU A 305 6.53 3.11 -30.47
C GLU A 305 5.52 3.44 -29.36
N VAL A 306 4.24 3.17 -29.62
CA VAL A 306 3.19 3.19 -28.59
C VAL A 306 2.99 1.76 -28.11
N LEU A 307 3.33 1.49 -26.85
CA LEU A 307 3.17 0.19 -26.23
C LEU A 307 1.82 0.11 -25.51
N PRO A 308 1.16 -1.06 -25.53
CA PRO A 308 -0.06 -1.27 -24.76
C PRO A 308 0.23 -1.20 -23.26
N TYR A 309 -0.81 -0.92 -22.46
CA TYR A 309 -0.65 -0.70 -21.01
C TYR A 309 0.02 -1.89 -20.31
N GLU A 310 -0.18 -3.11 -20.83
CA GLU A 310 0.40 -4.29 -20.24
C GLU A 310 1.92 -4.34 -20.34
N GLU A 311 2.45 -3.95 -21.49
CA GLU A 311 3.89 -3.92 -21.72
C GLU A 311 4.53 -2.74 -21.00
N VAL A 312 3.86 -1.58 -20.94
CA VAL A 312 4.31 -0.45 -20.11
C VAL A 312 4.41 -0.85 -18.63
N ALA A 313 3.41 -1.58 -18.12
CA ALA A 313 3.40 -2.06 -16.73
C ALA A 313 4.55 -3.02 -16.43
N LYS A 314 4.80 -4.00 -17.31
CA LYS A 314 5.96 -4.90 -17.18
C LYS A 314 7.27 -4.12 -17.17
N LEU A 315 7.42 -3.13 -18.05
CA LEU A 315 8.64 -2.35 -18.17
C LEU A 315 8.93 -1.51 -16.91
N PHE A 316 7.93 -0.86 -16.29
CA PHE A 316 8.21 -0.11 -15.06
C PHE A 316 8.41 -1.05 -13.86
N THR A 317 7.78 -2.22 -13.82
CA THR A 317 8.08 -3.24 -12.79
C THR A 317 9.53 -3.71 -12.87
N ARG A 318 10.10 -3.80 -14.09
CA ARG A 318 11.51 -4.09 -14.30
C ARG A 318 12.42 -2.93 -13.90
N ASP A 319 12.09 -1.71 -14.33
CA ASP A 319 13.00 -0.57 -14.28
C ASP A 319 12.96 0.18 -12.94
N LEU A 320 11.80 0.18 -12.24
CA LEU A 320 11.55 0.96 -11.03
C LEU A 320 11.40 0.07 -9.79
N ILE A 321 11.89 0.57 -8.66
CA ILE A 321 11.67 -0.04 -7.34
C ILE A 321 10.29 0.35 -6.81
N SER A 322 9.94 1.63 -6.97
CA SER A 322 8.62 2.17 -6.65
C SER A 322 8.32 3.41 -7.48
N GLN A 323 7.03 3.67 -7.63
CA GLN A 323 6.47 4.85 -8.28
C GLN A 323 5.14 5.19 -7.63
N SER A 324 4.88 6.49 -7.45
CA SER A 324 3.60 6.99 -6.96
C SER A 324 3.35 8.40 -7.47
N VAL A 325 2.08 8.74 -7.62
CA VAL A 325 1.65 10.12 -7.85
C VAL A 325 0.55 10.44 -6.85
N GLU A 326 0.71 11.54 -6.13
CA GLU A 326 -0.18 11.92 -5.04
C GLU A 326 -0.46 13.42 -5.05
N VAL A 327 -1.61 13.80 -4.48
CA VAL A 327 -1.88 15.21 -4.17
C VAL A 327 -1.11 15.59 -2.91
N GLY A 328 -0.41 16.73 -2.99
CA GLY A 328 0.35 17.31 -1.90
C GLY A 328 1.82 16.89 -1.85
N VAL A 329 2.52 17.39 -0.84
CA VAL A 329 3.90 17.04 -0.48
C VAL A 329 3.83 16.37 0.88
N SER A 330 4.16 15.08 0.94
CA SER A 330 4.06 14.25 2.15
C SER A 330 2.65 14.29 2.77
N CYS A 331 1.62 14.23 1.92
CA CYS A 331 0.19 14.31 2.31
C CYS A 331 -0.30 15.68 2.84
N TYR A 332 0.53 16.72 2.76
CA TYR A 332 0.17 18.10 3.10
C TYR A 332 0.16 19.00 1.85
N TYR A 333 -0.42 20.19 1.93
CA TYR A 333 -0.44 21.18 0.85
C TYR A 333 -1.12 20.68 -0.45
N SER A 334 -2.44 20.47 -0.42
CA SER A 334 -3.22 19.87 -1.52
C SER A 334 -3.19 20.62 -2.85
N ARG A 335 -2.56 21.80 -2.89
CA ARG A 335 -2.33 22.58 -4.09
C ARG A 335 -1.22 21.99 -4.97
N TYR A 336 -0.33 21.16 -4.43
CA TYR A 336 0.74 20.53 -5.20
C TYR A 336 0.35 19.12 -5.67
N ILE A 337 1.04 18.64 -6.69
CA ILE A 337 1.09 17.21 -7.05
C ILE A 337 2.54 16.78 -6.94
N THR A 338 2.75 15.56 -6.45
CA THR A 338 4.07 14.95 -6.32
C THR A 338 4.12 13.61 -7.05
N LEU A 339 4.96 13.52 -8.08
CA LEU A 339 5.35 12.25 -8.72
C LEU A 339 6.68 11.79 -8.12
N LYS A 340 6.69 10.62 -7.49
CA LYS A 340 7.87 9.97 -6.91
C LYS A 340 8.24 8.74 -7.72
N MET A 341 9.52 8.56 -7.98
CA MET A 341 10.07 7.35 -8.57
C MET A 341 11.40 7.00 -7.89
N LYS A 342 11.64 5.71 -7.65
CA LYS A 342 12.86 5.20 -7.02
C LYS A 342 13.48 4.11 -7.87
N VAL A 343 14.82 4.15 -8.00
CA VAL A 343 15.61 3.16 -8.73
C VAL A 343 16.91 2.83 -7.97
N SER A 344 17.57 1.74 -8.35
CA SER A 344 18.96 1.50 -7.97
C SER A 344 19.85 2.62 -8.52
N SER A 345 20.88 3.01 -7.76
CA SER A 345 21.83 4.06 -8.18
C SER A 345 22.51 3.77 -9.51
N GLU A 346 22.74 2.51 -9.86
CA GLU A 346 23.28 2.08 -11.16
C GLU A 346 22.32 2.39 -12.32
N ASN A 347 21.02 2.47 -12.03
CA ASN A 347 19.94 2.65 -13.00
C ASN A 347 19.33 4.07 -12.96
N TYR A 348 20.00 5.07 -12.38
CA TYR A 348 19.46 6.42 -12.22
C TYR A 348 18.94 7.05 -13.53
N LYS A 349 19.51 6.68 -14.69
CA LYS A 349 19.06 7.14 -16.01
C LYS A 349 17.61 6.75 -16.33
N MET A 350 17.11 5.68 -15.71
CA MET A 350 15.70 5.26 -15.87
C MET A 350 14.73 6.30 -15.33
N LEU A 351 15.12 7.12 -14.34
CA LEU A 351 14.27 8.19 -13.82
C LEU A 351 13.91 9.22 -14.89
N GLN A 352 14.87 9.58 -15.75
CA GLN A 352 14.63 10.49 -16.87
C GLN A 352 13.66 9.87 -17.88
N LYS A 353 13.89 8.60 -18.25
CA LYS A 353 13.04 7.85 -19.17
C LYS A 353 11.59 7.81 -18.66
N TRP A 354 11.39 7.39 -17.41
CA TRP A 354 10.04 7.25 -16.84
C TRP A 354 9.36 8.58 -16.53
N ALA A 355 10.11 9.63 -16.18
CA ALA A 355 9.55 10.98 -16.09
C ALA A 355 8.99 11.44 -17.44
N ALA A 356 9.70 11.21 -18.55
CA ALA A 356 9.21 11.56 -19.88
C ALA A 356 7.97 10.73 -20.27
N ILE A 357 7.99 9.42 -20.02
CA ILE A 357 6.85 8.53 -20.32
C ILE A 357 5.61 8.92 -19.52
N PHE A 358 5.72 9.11 -18.20
CA PHE A 358 4.56 9.38 -17.34
C PHE A 358 3.99 10.80 -17.49
N LEU A 359 4.83 11.80 -17.82
CA LEU A 359 4.37 13.18 -17.92
C LEU A 359 3.91 13.57 -19.34
N ASP A 360 4.48 12.97 -20.38
CA ASP A 360 4.23 13.36 -21.78
C ASP A 360 3.85 12.16 -22.68
N GLY A 361 4.32 10.95 -22.36
CA GLY A 361 4.14 9.77 -23.21
C GLY A 361 2.82 9.03 -23.05
N VAL A 362 2.00 9.31 -22.03
CA VAL A 362 0.77 8.56 -21.74
C VAL A 362 -0.28 8.78 -22.85
N VAL A 363 -0.86 7.69 -23.35
CA VAL A 363 -1.90 7.70 -24.39
C VAL A 363 -3.24 7.27 -23.76
N PHE A 364 -4.21 8.17 -23.75
CA PHE A 364 -5.52 7.90 -23.15
C PHE A 364 -6.48 7.23 -24.12
N GLU A 365 -6.91 6.02 -23.78
CA GLU A 365 -7.94 5.28 -24.50
C GLU A 365 -9.26 5.28 -23.70
N GLY A 366 -10.39 5.51 -24.38
CA GLY A 366 -11.70 5.58 -23.71
C GLY A 366 -12.08 4.32 -22.94
N SER A 367 -11.65 3.15 -23.41
CA SER A 367 -11.82 1.86 -22.72
C SER A 367 -11.09 1.82 -21.38
N ARG A 368 -9.83 2.29 -21.33
CA ARG A 368 -9.02 2.36 -20.10
C ARG A 368 -9.58 3.40 -19.13
N VAL A 369 -9.96 4.57 -19.64
CA VAL A 369 -10.65 5.62 -18.85
C VAL A 369 -11.90 5.06 -18.17
N ALA A 370 -12.73 4.32 -18.89
CA ALA A 370 -13.96 3.74 -18.33
C ALA A 370 -13.67 2.71 -17.23
N VAL A 371 -12.67 1.83 -17.43
CA VAL A 371 -12.27 0.82 -16.44
C VAL A 371 -11.73 1.48 -15.17
N SER A 372 -10.75 2.39 -15.29
CA SER A 372 -10.15 3.05 -14.14
C SER A 372 -11.14 3.95 -13.39
N ALA A 373 -12.05 4.64 -14.09
CA ALA A 373 -13.10 5.43 -13.45
C ALA A 373 -14.08 4.55 -12.64
N LYS A 374 -14.47 3.39 -13.17
CA LYS A 374 -15.37 2.44 -12.47
C LYS A 374 -14.68 1.80 -11.25
N LYS A 375 -13.39 1.46 -11.37
CA LYS A 375 -12.56 1.00 -10.25
C LYS A 375 -12.53 2.04 -9.13
N LEU A 376 -12.17 3.29 -9.44
CA LEU A 376 -12.13 4.40 -8.48
C LEU A 376 -13.49 4.67 -7.82
N ALA A 377 -14.58 4.67 -8.60
CA ALA A 377 -15.92 4.87 -8.06
C ALA A 377 -16.31 3.77 -7.04
N SER A 378 -15.88 2.53 -7.29
CA SER A 378 -16.13 1.40 -6.40
C SER A 378 -15.28 1.50 -5.13
N GLN A 379 -14.01 1.88 -5.24
CA GLN A 379 -13.13 2.13 -4.09
C GLN A 379 -13.64 3.28 -3.22
N ALA A 380 -14.12 4.36 -3.83
CA ALA A 380 -14.70 5.48 -3.10
C ALA A 380 -15.96 5.08 -2.29
N ALA A 381 -16.73 4.09 -2.77
CA ALA A 381 -17.87 3.56 -2.02
C ALA A 381 -17.44 2.78 -0.77
N GLU A 382 -16.30 2.09 -0.83
CA GLU A 382 -15.70 1.40 0.32
C GLU A 382 -15.11 2.40 1.32
N ALA A 383 -14.35 3.38 0.85
CA ALA A 383 -13.73 4.39 1.72
C ALA A 383 -14.77 5.22 2.50
N LYS A 384 -15.99 5.40 1.97
CA LYS A 384 -17.12 6.03 2.69
C LYS A 384 -17.57 5.26 3.93
N ARG A 385 -17.21 3.98 4.07
CA ARG A 385 -17.54 3.16 5.25
C ARG A 385 -16.55 3.36 6.39
N GLU A 386 -15.39 3.94 6.10
CA GLU A 386 -14.38 4.24 7.10
C GLU A 386 -14.66 5.60 7.74
N GLY A 387 -15.32 5.57 8.91
CA GLY A 387 -15.81 6.78 9.58
C GLY A 387 -14.71 7.80 9.92
N SER A 388 -13.51 7.34 10.30
CA SER A 388 -12.34 8.20 10.53
C SER A 388 -11.97 9.00 9.29
N THR A 389 -11.87 8.34 8.14
CA THR A 389 -11.53 8.95 6.85
C THR A 389 -12.60 9.95 6.41
N VAL A 390 -13.89 9.62 6.57
CA VAL A 390 -14.98 10.57 6.27
C VAL A 390 -14.93 11.80 7.18
N CYS A 391 -14.80 11.61 8.49
CA CYS A 391 -14.73 12.73 9.45
C CYS A 391 -13.53 13.63 9.19
N ALA A 392 -12.35 13.04 8.96
CA ALA A 392 -11.16 13.80 8.65
C ALA A 392 -11.32 14.57 7.33
N THR A 393 -11.91 13.95 6.30
CA THR A 393 -12.17 14.62 5.00
C THR A 393 -13.10 15.82 5.18
N LEU A 394 -14.20 15.63 5.92
CA LEU A 394 -15.15 16.72 6.20
C LEU A 394 -14.48 17.85 6.98
N LEU A 395 -13.65 17.53 7.97
CA LEU A 395 -12.88 18.53 8.73
C LEU A 395 -11.93 19.31 7.82
N ALA A 396 -11.21 18.63 6.92
CA ALA A 396 -10.35 19.31 5.96
C ALA A 396 -11.17 20.24 5.05
N CYS A 397 -12.35 19.82 4.58
CA CYS A 397 -13.22 20.65 3.76
C CYS A 397 -13.83 21.87 4.50
N THR A 398 -13.96 21.83 5.83
CA THR A 398 -14.47 22.98 6.61
C THR A 398 -13.37 23.97 7.00
N VAL A 399 -12.17 23.46 7.29
CA VAL A 399 -11.02 24.29 7.71
C VAL A 399 -10.38 24.99 6.51
N TYR A 400 -10.29 24.32 5.36
CA TYR A 400 -9.58 24.85 4.19
C TYR A 400 -10.54 25.26 3.08
N LYS A 401 -10.34 26.46 2.53
CA LYS A 401 -11.08 26.89 1.34
C LYS A 401 -10.66 26.04 0.13
N PRO A 402 -11.62 25.60 -0.70
CA PRO A 402 -11.31 24.90 -1.94
C PRO A 402 -10.31 25.69 -2.80
N GLY A 403 -9.10 25.16 -2.97
CA GLY A 403 -8.09 25.72 -3.87
C GLY A 403 -7.08 26.71 -3.25
N GLU A 404 -7.12 26.97 -1.94
CA GLU A 404 -6.10 27.78 -1.26
C GLU A 404 -4.84 26.99 -0.86
N LYS A 405 -3.75 27.72 -0.56
CA LYS A 405 -2.38 27.19 -0.35
C LYS A 405 -2.25 26.29 0.89
N GLU A 406 -3.11 26.50 1.87
CA GLU A 406 -3.19 25.73 3.10
C GLU A 406 -4.31 24.72 2.87
N SER A 407 -3.95 23.46 2.71
CA SER A 407 -4.91 22.37 2.55
C SER A 407 -4.21 21.09 2.97
N SER A 408 -4.67 20.45 4.04
CA SER A 408 -4.40 19.04 4.23
C SER A 408 -5.33 18.25 3.31
N VAL A 409 -4.81 17.15 2.75
CA VAL A 409 -5.67 16.15 2.12
C VAL A 409 -5.84 15.03 3.12
N VAL A 410 -7.09 14.68 3.36
CA VAL A 410 -7.42 13.35 3.81
C VAL A 410 -7.39 12.46 2.59
N THR A 411 -6.39 11.59 2.57
CA THR A 411 -6.22 10.57 1.55
C THR A 411 -7.44 9.64 1.58
N LEU A 412 -8.04 9.40 0.41
CA LEU A 412 -8.87 8.22 0.17
C LEU A 412 -7.98 7.09 -0.31
#